data_AF-A0A6A6C1L3-F1
#
_entry.id   AF-A0A6A6C1L3-F1
#
_cell.length_a   1.000
_cell.length_b   1.000
_cell.length_c   1.000
_cell.angle_alpha   90.00
_cell.angle_beta   90.00
_cell.angle_gamma   90.00
#
_symmetry.space_group_name_H-M   'P 1'
#
loop_
_entity.id
_entity.type
_entity.pdbx_description
1 polymer ?
#
loop_
_entity_poly.entity_id
_entity_poly.type
_entity_poly.pdbx_seq_one_letter_code
_entity_poly.pdbx_strand_id
1 'polypeptide(L)'
;MGFGPLSWANTLLSTTCFAAFALSEHHIERVIAPRQGTSGGTLDLYIINECQDTIWPGLVTQGGSTGPNATGFKLDPGNNKTVHVGADWQGRIWGRTNCTFPNGPGSNGACKTGECGALDCRQAGNPPATLAEFTMDGGQDQSFYDISLVDGYNLPLAIVLLPNGVQALQKLDPSGTNPSCVGSIGDFAGSDFNPYTNNQQFLGTNSSSPIDFDNKVTADTVSKWCPWDCQVDTPTSQGDGVYPYPDGNVARPAFNPCNSACQRYHSDQYCCTGANEARGSCQPNYYSKAAKSICPDAYSFPQDDQSSTFIVPKGAEYQVIFCPGGRSTNIIASNKK
;
A
#
# COMPACT_ATOMS: atom_id res chain seq x y z
N MET A 1 60.36 -46.69 8.98
CA MET A 1 60.28 -45.41 8.24
C MET A 1 58.93 -45.38 7.56
N GLY A 2 57.93 -44.80 8.24
CA GLY A 2 56.54 -44.75 7.77
C GLY A 2 56.32 -43.53 6.89
N PHE A 3 55.78 -43.74 5.68
CA PHE A 3 55.34 -42.68 4.79
C PHE A 3 53.86 -42.39 5.06
N GLY A 4 53.56 -41.20 5.57
CA GLY A 4 52.21 -40.68 5.73
C GLY A 4 51.69 -40.03 4.43
N PRO A 5 50.39 -40.04 4.16
CA PRO A 5 49.82 -39.41 2.98
C PRO A 5 49.64 -37.88 3.18
N LEU A 6 50.05 -37.12 2.17
CA LEU A 6 49.82 -35.67 2.05
C LEU A 6 48.35 -35.41 1.70
N SER A 7 47.66 -34.74 2.62
CA SER A 7 46.31 -34.21 2.47
C SER A 7 46.30 -33.03 1.48
N TRP A 8 45.62 -33.18 0.35
CA TRP A 8 45.27 -32.05 -0.53
C TRP A 8 43.87 -31.58 -0.16
N ALA A 9 43.78 -30.41 0.46
CA ALA A 9 42.53 -29.74 0.77
C ALA A 9 41.89 -29.20 -0.52
N ASN A 10 40.73 -29.75 -0.90
CA ASN A 10 39.85 -29.14 -1.88
C ASN A 10 39.13 -27.95 -1.23
N THR A 11 39.61 -26.74 -1.50
CA THR A 11 38.89 -25.52 -1.17
C THR A 11 37.75 -25.33 -2.17
N LEU A 12 36.59 -25.91 -1.87
CA LEU A 12 35.33 -25.54 -2.53
C LEU A 12 34.97 -24.13 -2.04
N LEU A 13 35.19 -23.12 -2.89
CA LEU A 13 34.52 -21.83 -2.73
C LEU A 13 33.01 -22.06 -2.88
N SER A 14 32.36 -22.20 -1.74
CA SER A 14 30.92 -22.02 -1.60
C SER A 14 30.61 -20.55 -1.89
N THR A 15 30.37 -20.21 -3.15
CA THR A 15 29.60 -19.02 -3.51
C THR A 15 28.17 -19.25 -3.04
N THR A 16 27.89 -18.91 -1.79
CA THR A 16 26.53 -18.67 -1.33
C THR A 16 26.01 -17.49 -2.12
N CYS A 17 25.22 -17.79 -3.16
CA CYS A 17 24.35 -16.83 -3.81
C CYS A 17 23.30 -16.43 -2.77
N PHE A 18 23.62 -15.42 -1.95
CA PHE A 18 22.60 -14.71 -1.20
C PHE A 18 21.70 -14.07 -2.25
N ALA A 19 20.52 -14.65 -2.45
CA ALA A 19 19.41 -13.95 -3.07
C ALA A 19 19.20 -12.68 -2.25
N ALA A 20 19.64 -11.54 -2.77
CA ALA A 20 19.27 -10.25 -2.25
C ALA A 20 17.75 -10.14 -2.46
N PHE A 21 16.99 -10.48 -1.42
CA PHE A 21 15.62 -9.99 -1.32
C PHE A 21 15.74 -8.48 -1.40
N ALA A 22 15.11 -7.89 -2.43
CA ALA A 22 15.00 -6.45 -2.57
C ALA A 22 14.57 -5.90 -1.21
N LEU A 23 15.46 -5.10 -0.60
CA LEU A 23 15.09 -4.31 0.56
C LEU A 23 13.93 -3.45 0.08
N SER A 24 12.77 -3.67 0.68
CA SER A 24 11.58 -2.85 0.52
C SER A 24 11.94 -1.43 1.00
N GLU A 25 12.49 -0.64 0.07
CA GLU A 25 12.75 0.77 0.27
C GLU A 25 11.40 1.48 0.36
N HIS A 26 11.24 2.29 1.41
CA HIS A 26 10.15 3.26 1.52
C HIS A 26 10.18 4.12 0.25
N HIS A 27 9.11 4.16 -0.54
CA HIS A 27 9.09 4.91 -1.82
C HIS A 27 9.09 6.43 -1.61
N ILE A 28 9.26 6.89 -0.36
CA ILE A 28 9.48 8.28 0.02
C ILE A 28 10.95 8.64 -0.29
N GLU A 29 11.26 8.86 -1.57
CA GLU A 29 12.61 9.20 -2.08
C GLU A 29 13.09 10.64 -1.73
N ARG A 30 12.55 11.31 -0.70
CA ARG A 30 13.06 12.63 -0.28
C ARG A 30 14.16 12.50 0.76
N VAL A 31 15.24 13.25 0.56
CA VAL A 31 16.37 13.38 1.49
C VAL A 31 15.86 13.87 2.85
N ILE A 32 15.72 12.95 3.79
CA ILE A 32 15.31 13.20 5.18
C ILE A 32 16.43 14.02 5.84
N ALA A 33 16.10 15.21 6.33
CA ALA A 33 17.05 16.06 7.04
C ALA A 33 17.47 15.41 8.38
N PRO A 34 18.69 15.69 8.91
CA PRO A 34 19.13 15.15 10.19
C PRO A 34 18.17 15.53 11.32
N ARG A 35 17.77 14.53 12.11
CA ARG A 35 16.84 14.62 13.24
C ARG A 35 17.17 15.77 14.20
N GLN A 36 16.21 16.65 14.44
CA GLN A 36 16.23 17.56 15.59
C GLN A 36 15.24 17.05 16.64
N GLY A 37 15.77 16.56 17.77
CA GLY A 37 15.09 16.56 19.07
C GLY A 37 13.80 15.74 19.21
N THR A 38 13.90 14.67 19.98
CA THR A 38 12.79 13.85 20.50
C THR A 38 11.60 14.67 21.04
N SER A 39 10.44 14.60 20.39
CA SER A 39 9.18 14.59 21.14
C SER A 39 8.87 13.13 21.46
N GLY A 40 9.20 12.69 22.68
CA GLY A 40 8.91 11.35 23.19
C GLY A 40 7.41 11.15 23.43
N GLY A 41 6.63 11.12 22.35
CA GLY A 41 5.20 10.92 22.35
C GLY A 41 4.79 9.68 21.55
N THR A 42 3.63 9.15 21.89
CA THR A 42 2.96 8.07 21.17
C THR A 42 1.81 8.67 20.35
N LEU A 43 1.60 8.18 19.15
CA LEU A 43 0.47 8.53 18.28
C LEU A 43 -0.41 7.29 18.05
N ASP A 44 -1.71 7.53 17.92
CA ASP A 44 -2.69 6.49 17.65
C ASP A 44 -2.97 6.35 16.14
N LEU A 45 -3.02 5.08 15.72
CA LEU A 45 -3.46 4.66 14.40
C LEU A 45 -4.72 3.80 14.56
N TYR A 46 -5.81 4.23 13.95
CA TYR A 46 -7.09 3.52 14.00
C TYR A 46 -7.24 2.67 12.75
N ILE A 47 -7.14 1.35 12.91
CA ILE A 47 -7.24 0.40 11.80
C ILE A 47 -8.67 -0.10 11.72
N ILE A 48 -9.37 0.19 10.62
CA ILE A 48 -10.82 0.01 10.49
C ILE A 48 -11.10 -0.95 9.32
N ASN A 49 -11.94 -1.96 9.57
CA ASN A 49 -12.42 -2.88 8.53
C ASN A 49 -13.87 -2.56 8.17
N GLU A 50 -14.08 -1.87 7.04
CA GLU A 50 -15.41 -1.68 6.45
C GLU A 50 -15.70 -2.71 5.34
N CYS A 51 -14.82 -3.68 5.13
CA CYS A 51 -15.05 -4.77 4.19
C CYS A 51 -16.16 -5.70 4.71
N GLN A 52 -16.83 -6.39 3.80
CA GLN A 52 -17.85 -7.40 4.15
C GLN A 52 -17.26 -8.67 4.76
N ASP A 53 -15.95 -8.90 4.56
CA ASP A 53 -15.23 -10.07 5.04
C ASP A 53 -14.20 -9.71 6.13
N THR A 54 -13.85 -10.71 6.94
CA THR A 54 -12.72 -10.60 7.86
C THR A 54 -11.43 -10.35 7.08
N ILE A 55 -10.64 -9.40 7.57
CA ILE A 55 -9.27 -9.16 7.10
C ILE A 55 -8.27 -9.39 8.22
N TRP A 56 -7.01 -9.49 7.86
CA TRP A 56 -5.91 -9.54 8.83
C TRP A 56 -4.93 -8.41 8.55
N PRO A 57 -5.08 -7.22 9.16
CA PRO A 57 -4.12 -6.16 8.95
C PRO A 57 -2.71 -6.60 9.35
N GLY A 58 -1.72 -6.13 8.60
CA GLY A 58 -0.30 -6.29 8.85
C GLY A 58 0.36 -4.92 8.94
N LEU A 59 1.32 -4.79 9.85
CA LEU A 59 2.11 -3.58 10.02
C LEU A 59 3.59 -3.95 10.09
N VAL A 60 4.44 -3.14 9.46
CA VAL A 60 5.90 -3.29 9.55
C VAL A 60 6.54 -1.93 9.81
N THR A 61 7.48 -1.91 10.76
CA THR A 61 8.30 -0.72 11.05
C THR A 61 9.55 -0.76 10.18
N GLN A 62 9.81 0.33 9.46
CA GLN A 62 11.01 0.55 8.66
C GLN A 62 11.93 1.60 9.29
N GLY A 63 11.40 2.42 10.21
CA GLY A 63 12.17 3.43 10.93
C GLY A 63 11.41 4.02 12.13
N GLY A 64 12.09 4.90 12.86
CA GLY A 64 11.56 5.52 14.08
C GLY A 64 11.98 4.79 15.37
N SER A 65 11.59 5.34 16.51
CA SER A 65 12.02 4.91 17.84
C SER A 65 11.19 3.77 18.42
N THR A 66 9.88 3.75 18.13
CA THR A 66 8.91 2.80 18.71
C THR A 66 7.96 2.30 17.63
N GLY A 67 7.95 0.98 17.40
CA GLY A 67 7.01 0.31 16.49
C GLY A 67 5.63 0.08 17.10
N PRO A 68 4.68 -0.46 16.32
CA PRO A 68 3.33 -0.72 16.78
C PRO A 68 3.28 -1.78 17.88
N ASN A 69 2.39 -1.61 18.85
CA ASN A 69 2.12 -2.62 19.89
C ASN A 69 1.48 -3.93 19.34
N ALA A 70 1.04 -3.94 18.08
CA ALA A 70 0.63 -5.14 17.36
C ALA A 70 1.03 -5.01 15.87
N THR A 71 1.74 -6.01 15.33
CA THR A 71 2.18 -6.02 13.93
C THR A 71 1.31 -6.89 13.01
N GLY A 72 0.36 -7.63 13.57
CA GLY A 72 -0.75 -8.16 12.81
C GLY A 72 -1.83 -8.76 13.69
N PHE A 73 -3.06 -8.81 13.19
CA PHE A 73 -4.21 -9.25 13.96
C PHE A 73 -5.39 -9.57 13.04
N LYS A 74 -6.35 -10.37 13.54
CA LYS A 74 -7.65 -10.56 12.87
C LYS A 74 -8.53 -9.34 13.13
N LEU A 75 -9.22 -8.86 12.11
CA LEU A 75 -10.19 -7.76 12.23
C LEU A 75 -11.48 -8.13 11.48
N ASP A 76 -12.55 -8.33 12.23
CA ASP A 76 -13.87 -8.71 11.68
C ASP A 76 -14.58 -7.51 11.02
N PRO A 77 -15.55 -7.73 10.11
CA PRO A 77 -16.32 -6.67 9.46
C PRO A 77 -16.94 -5.68 10.46
N GLY A 78 -16.83 -4.38 10.16
CA GLY A 78 -17.34 -3.29 10.99
C GLY A 78 -16.55 -3.01 12.27
N ASN A 79 -15.49 -3.78 12.55
CA ASN A 79 -14.65 -3.55 13.73
C ASN A 79 -13.46 -2.65 13.42
N ASN A 80 -12.93 -2.04 14.48
CA ASN A 80 -11.69 -1.28 14.45
C ASN A 80 -10.74 -1.73 15.57
N LYS A 81 -9.46 -1.40 15.41
CA LYS A 81 -8.44 -1.57 16.43
C LYS A 81 -7.50 -0.37 16.44
N THR A 82 -7.29 0.20 17.61
CA THR A 82 -6.25 1.22 17.82
C THR A 82 -4.90 0.55 18.02
N VAL A 83 -3.90 1.08 17.34
CA VAL A 83 -2.48 0.70 17.43
C VAL A 83 -1.67 1.93 17.80
N HIS A 84 -0.70 1.75 18.69
CA HIS A 84 0.11 2.82 19.22
C HIS A 84 1.51 2.77 18.61
N VAL A 85 1.99 3.88 18.04
CA VAL A 85 3.32 3.99 17.43
C VAL A 85 4.09 5.20 17.99
N GLY A 86 5.40 5.24 17.82
CA GLY A 86 6.19 6.43 18.15
C GLY A 86 5.81 7.62 17.26
N ALA A 87 5.92 8.85 17.78
CA ALA A 87 5.69 10.07 16.99
C ALA A 87 6.63 10.23 15.78
N ASP A 88 7.73 9.47 15.75
CA ASP A 88 8.72 9.42 14.67
C ASP A 88 8.60 8.13 13.82
N TRP A 89 7.51 7.37 13.96
CA TRP A 89 7.35 6.08 13.30
C TRP A 89 7.35 6.19 11.79
N GLN A 90 8.05 5.26 11.14
CA GLN A 90 8.07 5.09 9.70
C GLN A 90 7.75 3.63 9.39
N GLY A 91 6.75 3.40 8.55
CA GLY A 91 6.32 2.04 8.25
C GLY A 91 5.15 1.95 7.30
N ARG A 92 4.63 0.73 7.18
CA ARG A 92 3.56 0.36 6.24
C ARG A 92 2.46 -0.38 6.95
N ILE A 93 1.25 -0.20 6.44
CA ILE A 93 0.04 -0.90 6.87
C ILE A 93 -0.65 -1.46 5.64
N TRP A 94 -1.06 -2.72 5.70
CA TRP A 94 -1.80 -3.38 4.61
C TRP A 94 -2.80 -4.38 5.16
N GLY A 95 -3.75 -4.79 4.31
CA GLY A 95 -4.75 -5.81 4.65
C GLY A 95 -4.40 -7.15 3.99
N ARG A 96 -4.50 -8.23 4.77
CA ARG A 96 -4.36 -9.60 4.26
C ARG A 96 -5.73 -10.25 4.15
N THR A 97 -5.91 -11.07 3.12
CA THR A 97 -7.20 -11.73 2.84
C THR A 97 -7.07 -13.25 2.88
N ASN A 98 -8.19 -13.89 3.25
CA ASN A 98 -8.34 -15.36 3.26
C ASN A 98 -7.17 -16.06 3.98
N CYS A 99 -6.95 -15.69 5.25
CA CYS A 99 -5.85 -16.21 6.04
C CYS A 99 -6.24 -17.42 6.91
N THR A 100 -5.29 -18.32 7.13
CA THR A 100 -5.39 -19.44 8.06
C THR A 100 -4.16 -19.47 8.98
N PHE A 101 -4.40 -19.49 10.30
CA PHE A 101 -3.37 -19.60 11.35
C PHE A 101 -3.69 -20.80 12.24
N PRO A 102 -3.41 -22.04 11.77
CA PRO A 102 -3.99 -23.26 12.34
C PRO A 102 -3.51 -23.56 13.77
N ASN A 103 -2.32 -23.08 14.15
CA ASN A 103 -1.75 -23.31 15.48
C ASN A 103 -1.74 -22.02 16.34
N GLY A 104 -2.62 -21.07 16.01
CA GLY A 104 -2.79 -19.81 16.75
C GLY A 104 -1.90 -18.65 16.25
N PRO A 105 -1.99 -17.48 16.92
CA PRO A 105 -1.39 -16.22 16.49
C PRO A 105 0.12 -16.25 16.22
N GLY A 106 0.89 -16.88 17.11
CA GLY A 106 2.36 -16.89 17.00
C GLY A 106 2.91 -17.95 16.04
N SER A 107 2.05 -18.66 15.32
CA SER A 107 2.44 -19.77 14.44
C SER A 107 2.43 -19.37 12.97
N ASN A 108 3.18 -20.12 12.16
CA ASN A 108 3.16 -19.95 10.71
C ASN A 108 1.72 -20.07 10.20
N GLY A 109 1.34 -19.13 9.36
CA GLY A 109 0.07 -19.14 8.67
C GLY A 109 0.25 -18.92 7.18
N ALA A 110 -0.86 -18.83 6.48
CA ALA A 110 -0.88 -18.46 5.07
C ALA A 110 -2.08 -17.56 4.81
N CYS A 111 -1.94 -16.65 3.87
CA CYS A 111 -2.99 -15.74 3.38
C CYS A 111 -2.99 -15.79 1.85
N LYS A 112 -4.14 -15.55 1.22
CA LYS A 112 -4.22 -15.46 -0.25
C LYS A 112 -3.47 -14.22 -0.78
N THR A 113 -3.54 -13.11 -0.06
CA THR A 113 -2.85 -11.85 -0.43
C THR A 113 -2.20 -11.22 0.80
N GLY A 114 -1.09 -10.49 0.60
CA GLY A 114 -0.40 -9.73 1.64
C GLY A 114 0.30 -10.59 2.73
N GLU A 115 0.52 -11.87 2.48
CA GLU A 115 1.10 -12.84 3.42
C GLU A 115 2.46 -12.35 4.00
N CYS A 116 2.75 -12.58 5.28
CA CYS A 116 3.97 -12.07 5.94
C CYS A 116 4.67 -13.09 6.87
N GLY A 117 4.48 -14.39 6.63
CA GLY A 117 4.96 -15.57 7.34
C GLY A 117 4.10 -16.03 8.54
N ALA A 118 3.54 -15.10 9.31
CA ALA A 118 2.82 -15.36 10.57
C ALA A 118 1.70 -14.35 10.80
N LEU A 119 0.91 -14.48 11.89
CA LEU A 119 -0.10 -13.46 12.19
C LEU A 119 0.56 -12.11 12.47
N ASP A 120 1.53 -12.10 13.38
CA ASP A 120 2.35 -10.94 13.69
C ASP A 120 3.42 -10.76 12.61
N CYS A 121 3.28 -9.74 11.77
CA CYS A 121 4.22 -9.51 10.70
C CYS A 121 5.58 -9.04 11.24
N ARG A 122 6.66 -9.56 10.63
CA ARG A 122 8.05 -9.14 10.89
C ARG A 122 8.75 -8.62 9.64
N GLN A 123 8.06 -8.68 8.51
CA GLN A 123 8.49 -8.26 7.20
C GLN A 123 7.30 -7.66 6.47
N ALA A 124 7.58 -6.97 5.36
CA ALA A 124 6.53 -6.51 4.45
C ALA A 124 5.68 -7.68 3.93
N GLY A 125 4.41 -7.41 3.66
CA GLY A 125 3.52 -8.39 3.06
C GLY A 125 3.92 -8.72 1.63
N ASN A 126 3.82 -9.99 1.24
CA ASN A 126 4.05 -10.44 -0.12
C ASN A 126 3.00 -9.81 -1.05
N PRO A 127 3.42 -9.15 -2.14
CA PRO A 127 2.53 -8.65 -3.17
C PRO A 127 1.56 -9.73 -3.72
N PRO A 128 0.32 -9.38 -4.09
CA PRO A 128 -0.19 -8.01 -4.13
C PRO A 128 -0.73 -7.53 -2.78
N ALA A 129 -0.39 -6.29 -2.44
CA ALA A 129 -0.88 -5.59 -1.26
C ALA A 129 -1.04 -4.09 -1.53
N THR A 130 -2.24 -3.56 -1.33
CA THR A 130 -2.46 -2.12 -1.26
C THR A 130 -1.87 -1.61 0.07
N LEU A 131 -1.00 -0.61 0.01
CA LEU A 131 -0.27 -0.11 1.18
C LEU A 131 -0.77 1.27 1.60
N ALA A 132 -0.84 1.52 2.91
CA ALA A 132 -0.73 2.85 3.49
C ALA A 132 0.69 3.01 4.05
N GLU A 133 1.43 3.99 3.53
CA GLU A 133 2.82 4.26 3.92
C GLU A 133 2.88 5.54 4.76
N PHE A 134 3.71 5.54 5.81
CA PHE A 134 3.87 6.68 6.71
C PHE A 134 5.35 6.96 7.00
N THR A 135 5.69 8.24 7.03
CA THR A 135 6.87 8.80 7.70
C THR A 135 6.40 9.95 8.60
N MET A 136 6.24 9.67 9.90
CA MET A 136 5.61 10.63 10.83
C MET A 136 6.52 11.79 11.24
N ASP A 137 7.84 11.63 11.12
CA ASP A 137 8.83 12.70 11.30
C ASP A 137 9.86 12.62 10.17
N GLY A 138 9.55 13.25 9.03
CA GLY A 138 10.41 13.28 7.85
C GLY A 138 11.38 14.48 7.81
N GLY A 139 11.46 15.24 8.91
CA GLY A 139 12.22 16.49 8.99
C GLY A 139 11.38 17.72 8.64
N GLN A 140 11.90 18.91 8.96
CA GLN A 140 11.20 20.20 8.81
C GLN A 140 9.81 20.24 9.50
N ASP A 141 9.65 19.47 10.59
CA ASP A 141 8.39 19.30 11.32
C ASP A 141 7.22 18.78 10.45
N GLN A 142 7.52 17.96 9.43
CA GLN A 142 6.54 17.39 8.51
C GLN A 142 6.38 15.88 8.68
N SER A 143 5.13 15.42 8.55
CA SER A 143 4.78 14.03 8.28
C SER A 143 4.45 13.84 6.79
N PHE A 144 4.79 12.67 6.28
CA PHE A 144 4.50 12.21 4.92
C PHE A 144 3.67 10.93 5.00
N TYR A 145 2.66 10.83 4.15
CA TYR A 145 1.87 9.61 4.01
C TYR A 145 1.30 9.50 2.61
N ASP A 146 0.97 8.27 2.21
CA ASP A 146 0.41 7.98 0.90
C ASP A 146 -0.28 6.62 0.88
N ILE A 147 -1.09 6.42 -0.16
CA ILE A 147 -1.55 5.09 -0.57
C ILE A 147 -0.65 4.64 -1.71
N SER A 148 -0.20 3.40 -1.67
CA SER A 148 0.76 2.87 -2.64
C SER A 148 0.32 1.54 -3.23
N LEU A 149 0.35 1.49 -4.56
CA LEU A 149 0.07 0.34 -5.42
C LEU A 149 1.35 -0.20 -6.07
N VAL A 150 2.52 0.23 -5.60
CA VAL A 150 3.82 -0.24 -6.08
C VAL A 150 3.98 -1.75 -5.85
N ASP A 151 3.44 -2.23 -4.73
CA ASP A 151 3.38 -3.65 -4.36
C ASP A 151 2.05 -4.31 -4.78
N GLY A 152 1.33 -3.73 -5.74
CA GLY A 152 0.08 -4.29 -6.25
C GLY A 152 -1.18 -3.73 -5.58
N TYR A 153 -2.31 -4.36 -5.87
CA TYR A 153 -3.62 -4.01 -5.33
C TYR A 153 -4.36 -5.27 -4.87
N ASN A 154 -4.90 -5.25 -3.65
CA ASN A 154 -5.71 -6.36 -3.13
C ASN A 154 -6.96 -5.93 -2.34
N LEU A 155 -6.99 -4.74 -1.77
CA LEU A 155 -8.13 -4.19 -1.04
C LEU A 155 -8.22 -2.69 -1.32
N PRO A 156 -9.42 -2.10 -1.37
CA PRO A 156 -9.58 -0.66 -1.31
C PRO A 156 -9.07 -0.11 0.02
N LEU A 157 -8.55 1.10 0.00
CA LEU A 157 -7.93 1.74 1.15
C LEU A 157 -8.25 3.23 1.17
N ALA A 158 -8.45 3.80 2.36
CA ALA A 158 -8.41 5.24 2.59
C ALA A 158 -7.57 5.58 3.81
N ILE A 159 -7.01 6.79 3.80
CA ILE A 159 -6.32 7.38 4.94
C ILE A 159 -7.09 8.64 5.34
N VAL A 160 -7.47 8.75 6.60
CA VAL A 160 -8.13 9.94 7.16
C VAL A 160 -7.24 10.56 8.21
N LEU A 161 -6.87 11.83 8.00
CA LEU A 161 -6.07 12.59 8.94
C LEU A 161 -6.90 13.04 10.14
N LEU A 162 -6.36 12.86 11.35
CA LEU A 162 -6.93 13.33 12.60
C LEU A 162 -5.99 14.38 13.22
N PRO A 163 -6.42 15.64 13.43
CA PRO A 163 -5.53 16.72 13.88
C PRO A 163 -4.91 16.55 15.28
N ASN A 164 -5.43 15.66 16.11
CA ASN A 164 -4.93 15.37 17.47
C ASN A 164 -4.61 16.61 18.33
N GLY A 165 -5.47 17.63 18.29
CA GLY A 165 -5.27 18.87 19.05
C GLY A 165 -4.12 19.77 18.55
N VAL A 166 -3.41 19.40 17.49
CA VAL A 166 -2.35 20.20 16.88
C VAL A 166 -2.99 21.32 16.06
N GLN A 167 -2.78 22.57 16.49
CA GLN A 167 -3.42 23.74 15.88
C GLN A 167 -3.08 23.92 14.39
N ALA A 168 -1.88 23.54 13.96
CA ALA A 168 -1.49 23.61 12.56
C ALA A 168 -2.29 22.64 11.69
N LEU A 169 -2.61 21.45 12.20
CA LEU A 169 -3.41 20.44 11.53
C LEU A 169 -4.89 20.79 11.48
N GLN A 170 -5.42 21.45 12.51
CA GLN A 170 -6.82 21.90 12.56
C GLN A 170 -7.17 22.94 11.49
N LYS A 171 -6.17 23.59 10.89
CA LYS A 171 -6.34 24.58 9.82
C LYS A 171 -6.34 23.96 8.43
N LEU A 172 -5.95 22.69 8.31
CA LEU A 172 -5.96 22.01 7.02
C LEU A 172 -7.39 21.71 6.61
N ASP A 173 -7.66 21.79 5.32
CA ASP A 173 -8.90 21.32 4.75
C ASP A 173 -8.83 19.79 4.60
N PRO A 174 -9.67 19.00 5.31
CA PRO A 174 -9.62 17.54 5.19
C PRO A 174 -9.93 17.03 3.78
N SER A 175 -10.58 17.84 2.93
CA SER A 175 -10.82 17.51 1.52
C SER A 175 -9.53 17.42 0.70
N GLY A 176 -8.45 18.05 1.17
CA GLY A 176 -7.12 18.05 0.55
C GLY A 176 -6.14 17.01 1.12
N THR A 177 -6.53 16.25 2.16
CA THR A 177 -5.62 15.40 2.93
C THR A 177 -6.05 13.95 3.08
N ASN A 178 -7.27 13.59 2.66
CA ASN A 178 -7.82 12.27 2.97
C ASN A 178 -7.97 11.41 1.69
N PRO A 179 -6.87 10.81 1.18
CA PRO A 179 -6.91 10.02 -0.04
C PRO A 179 -7.70 8.73 0.12
N SER A 180 -8.31 8.27 -0.98
CA SER A 180 -8.92 6.96 -1.10
C SER A 180 -8.63 6.33 -2.46
N CYS A 181 -8.41 5.02 -2.47
CA CYS A 181 -8.22 4.21 -3.65
C CYS A 181 -9.23 3.06 -3.66
N VAL A 182 -10.17 3.10 -4.61
CA VAL A 182 -11.24 2.11 -4.81
C VAL A 182 -11.11 1.51 -6.21
N GLY A 183 -10.31 0.44 -6.30
CA GLY A 183 -10.02 -0.32 -7.53
C GLY A 183 -10.72 -1.67 -7.62
N SER A 184 -11.77 -1.92 -6.82
CA SER A 184 -12.60 -3.13 -6.84
C SER A 184 -14.06 -2.78 -7.11
N ILE A 185 -14.79 -3.63 -7.84
CA ILE A 185 -16.18 -3.32 -8.21
C ILE A 185 -17.16 -3.43 -7.02
N GLY A 186 -16.86 -4.28 -6.04
CA GLY A 186 -17.75 -4.53 -4.90
C GLY A 186 -17.99 -3.29 -4.04
N ASP A 187 -17.01 -2.39 -4.01
CA ASP A 187 -17.00 -1.19 -3.18
C ASP A 187 -17.13 0.11 -4.01
N PHE A 188 -17.28 -0.01 -5.33
CA PHE A 188 -17.28 1.13 -6.25
C PHE A 188 -18.66 1.75 -6.44
N ALA A 189 -18.76 3.06 -6.21
CA ALA A 189 -19.98 3.82 -6.41
C ALA A 189 -20.11 4.44 -7.82
N GLY A 190 -21.35 4.68 -8.25
CA GLY A 190 -21.67 5.31 -9.54
C GLY A 190 -21.12 6.73 -9.71
N SER A 191 -21.18 7.28 -10.92
CA SER A 191 -20.63 8.61 -11.24
C SER A 191 -21.33 9.76 -10.52
N ASP A 192 -22.54 9.53 -10.02
CA ASP A 192 -23.37 10.44 -9.22
C ASP A 192 -23.12 10.31 -7.71
N PHE A 193 -22.08 9.58 -7.31
CA PHE A 193 -21.73 9.37 -5.91
C PHE A 193 -21.57 10.70 -5.16
N ASN A 194 -22.45 10.91 -4.18
CA ASN A 194 -22.39 12.02 -3.24
C ASN A 194 -22.64 11.46 -1.82
N PRO A 195 -21.59 11.29 -1.01
CA PRO A 195 -21.75 10.71 0.32
C PRO A 195 -22.24 11.71 1.38
N TYR A 196 -22.51 12.97 1.01
CA TYR A 196 -22.87 14.04 1.94
C TYR A 196 -24.37 14.35 2.00
N THR A 197 -25.20 13.47 1.43
CA THR A 197 -26.66 13.61 1.54
C THR A 197 -27.09 13.46 3.00
N ASN A 198 -28.17 14.13 3.40
CA ASN A 198 -28.70 14.05 4.78
C ASN A 198 -27.70 14.44 5.89
N ASN A 199 -26.80 15.40 5.63
CA ASN A 199 -25.76 15.85 6.56
C ASN A 199 -24.78 14.74 7.00
N GLN A 200 -24.64 13.68 6.19
CA GLN A 200 -23.66 12.63 6.44
C GLN A 200 -22.23 13.15 6.26
N GLN A 201 -21.31 12.58 7.02
CA GLN A 201 -19.87 12.77 6.86
C GLN A 201 -19.26 11.56 6.18
N PHE A 202 -18.18 11.77 5.44
CA PHE A 202 -17.47 10.71 4.75
C PHE A 202 -15.98 11.01 4.73
N LEU A 203 -15.16 10.04 5.15
CA LEU A 203 -13.70 10.18 5.23
C LEU A 203 -13.26 11.50 5.87
N GLY A 204 -13.85 11.86 7.01
CA GLY A 204 -13.53 13.09 7.75
C GLY A 204 -14.00 14.41 7.11
N THR A 205 -14.81 14.36 6.06
CA THR A 205 -15.34 15.54 5.35
C THR A 205 -16.87 15.59 5.35
N ASN A 206 -17.43 16.71 4.90
CA ASN A 206 -18.88 16.94 4.80
C ASN A 206 -19.21 17.82 3.58
N SER A 207 -20.49 18.09 3.35
CA SER A 207 -20.97 18.89 2.21
C SER A 207 -20.38 20.30 2.09
N SER A 208 -19.84 20.86 3.18
CA SER A 208 -19.21 22.20 3.19
C SER A 208 -17.77 22.17 2.68
N SER A 209 -17.11 21.02 2.78
CA SER A 209 -15.79 20.79 2.20
C SER A 209 -15.72 19.38 1.60
N PRO A 210 -16.34 19.17 0.42
CA PRO A 210 -16.40 17.86 -0.20
C PRO A 210 -15.05 17.45 -0.79
N ILE A 211 -14.71 16.15 -0.65
CA ILE A 211 -13.58 15.52 -1.32
C ILE A 211 -13.83 15.50 -2.83
N ASP A 212 -12.78 15.76 -3.60
CA ASP A 212 -12.82 15.57 -5.05
C ASP A 212 -12.64 14.10 -5.39
N PHE A 213 -13.71 13.47 -5.86
CA PHE A 213 -13.69 12.11 -6.37
C PHE A 213 -13.39 12.09 -7.87
N ASP A 214 -12.72 11.04 -8.35
CA ASP A 214 -12.60 10.81 -9.78
C ASP A 214 -13.98 10.57 -10.40
N ASN A 215 -14.27 11.24 -11.51
CA ASN A 215 -15.52 11.11 -12.26
C ASN A 215 -15.35 10.48 -13.66
N LYS A 216 -14.14 10.00 -13.98
CA LYS A 216 -13.79 9.44 -15.29
C LYS A 216 -13.93 7.93 -15.32
N VAL A 217 -13.65 7.29 -14.19
CA VAL A 217 -13.66 5.84 -14.02
C VAL A 217 -15.10 5.33 -13.98
N THR A 218 -15.36 4.23 -14.70
CA THR A 218 -16.66 3.56 -14.72
C THR A 218 -16.56 2.18 -14.07
N ALA A 219 -17.70 1.59 -13.72
CA ALA A 219 -17.79 0.21 -13.26
C ALA A 219 -17.07 -0.77 -14.22
N ASP A 220 -17.24 -0.57 -15.53
CA ASP A 220 -16.58 -1.38 -16.55
C ASP A 220 -15.05 -1.26 -16.47
N THR A 221 -14.56 -0.02 -16.36
CA THR A 221 -13.12 0.27 -16.23
C THR A 221 -12.54 -0.33 -14.94
N VAL A 222 -13.21 -0.18 -13.79
CA VAL A 222 -12.76 -0.77 -12.52
C VAL A 222 -12.71 -2.30 -12.60
N SER A 223 -13.65 -2.94 -13.28
CA SER A 223 -13.64 -4.41 -13.39
C SER A 223 -12.50 -4.97 -14.27
N LYS A 224 -11.81 -4.11 -15.04
CA LYS A 224 -10.85 -4.53 -16.08
C LYS A 224 -9.49 -3.81 -16.03
N TRP A 225 -9.29 -2.87 -15.12
CA TRP A 225 -8.07 -2.03 -15.10
C TRP A 225 -6.79 -2.86 -14.90
N CYS A 226 -6.85 -3.93 -14.10
CA CYS A 226 -5.70 -4.77 -13.83
C CYS A 226 -5.30 -5.54 -15.10
N PRO A 227 -4.07 -5.35 -15.62
CA PRO A 227 -3.58 -6.12 -16.75
C PRO A 227 -3.68 -7.62 -16.50
N TRP A 228 -4.10 -8.39 -17.51
CA TRP A 228 -4.41 -9.81 -17.34
C TRP A 228 -3.22 -10.64 -16.82
N ASP A 229 -2.00 -10.28 -17.22
CA ASP A 229 -0.75 -10.95 -16.84
C ASP A 229 -0.31 -10.60 -15.41
N CYS A 230 -0.85 -9.52 -14.86
CA CYS A 230 -0.69 -9.07 -13.49
C CYS A 230 -1.73 -9.67 -12.54
N GLN A 231 -2.84 -10.22 -13.03
CA GLN A 231 -3.87 -10.82 -12.20
C GLN A 231 -3.35 -12.04 -11.43
N VAL A 232 -3.69 -12.17 -10.14
CA VAL A 232 -3.31 -13.33 -9.33
C VAL A 232 -3.96 -14.61 -9.87
N ASP A 233 -5.26 -14.55 -10.15
CA ASP A 233 -5.99 -15.67 -10.76
C ASP A 233 -6.09 -15.42 -12.29
N THR A 234 -5.01 -15.68 -13.03
CA THR A 234 -4.98 -15.42 -14.49
C THR A 234 -6.04 -16.24 -15.23
N PRO A 235 -6.86 -15.63 -16.14
CA PRO A 235 -7.84 -16.37 -16.93
C PRO A 235 -7.18 -17.43 -17.80
N THR A 236 -7.82 -18.58 -18.00
CA THR A 236 -7.37 -19.58 -18.99
C THR A 236 -7.51 -19.05 -20.41
N SER A 237 -6.44 -19.09 -21.22
CA SER A 237 -6.47 -18.67 -22.63
C SER A 237 -7.54 -19.41 -23.44
N GLN A 238 -8.31 -18.70 -24.27
CA GLN A 238 -9.30 -19.30 -25.18
C GLN A 238 -8.69 -19.98 -26.43
N GLY A 239 -7.40 -20.37 -26.39
CA GLY A 239 -6.64 -20.96 -27.50
C GLY A 239 -5.25 -21.44 -27.08
N ASP A 240 -4.35 -21.67 -28.06
CA ASP A 240 -2.96 -22.22 -27.95
C ASP A 240 -1.96 -21.34 -27.14
N GLY A 241 -2.39 -20.75 -26.03
CA GLY A 241 -1.55 -19.89 -25.17
C GLY A 241 -1.33 -18.48 -25.70
N VAL A 242 -2.02 -18.06 -26.77
CA VAL A 242 -1.94 -16.69 -27.32
C VAL A 242 -3.14 -15.88 -26.87
N TYR A 243 -2.89 -14.79 -26.13
CA TYR A 243 -3.92 -13.83 -25.72
C TYR A 243 -4.01 -12.68 -26.74
N PRO A 244 -5.14 -12.48 -27.43
CA PRO A 244 -5.31 -11.36 -28.34
C PRO A 244 -5.43 -10.05 -27.55
N TYR A 245 -4.61 -9.07 -27.92
CA TYR A 245 -4.70 -7.69 -27.44
C TYR A 245 -5.47 -6.85 -28.49
N PRO A 246 -6.44 -6.01 -28.11
CA PRO A 246 -6.96 -5.77 -26.76
C PRO A 246 -7.89 -6.90 -26.27
N ASP A 247 -7.85 -7.14 -24.97
CA ASP A 247 -8.41 -8.27 -24.21
C ASP A 247 -9.88 -8.07 -23.78
N GLY A 248 -10.61 -7.18 -24.46
CA GLY A 248 -11.94 -6.71 -24.05
C GLY A 248 -13.06 -7.77 -23.99
N ASN A 249 -12.81 -8.98 -24.52
CA ASN A 249 -13.80 -10.06 -24.63
C ASN A 249 -13.57 -11.22 -23.65
N VAL A 250 -12.53 -11.19 -22.81
CA VAL A 250 -12.29 -12.26 -21.82
C VAL A 250 -13.05 -11.93 -20.53
N ALA A 251 -13.94 -12.83 -20.11
CA ALA A 251 -14.66 -12.70 -18.86
C ALA A 251 -13.69 -12.70 -17.67
N ARG A 252 -13.85 -11.74 -16.76
CA ARG A 252 -13.04 -11.58 -15.55
C ARG A 252 -13.91 -11.78 -14.31
N PRO A 253 -13.38 -12.33 -13.21
CA PRO A 253 -14.08 -12.31 -11.94
C PRO A 253 -14.32 -10.85 -11.52
N ALA A 254 -15.39 -10.61 -10.76
CA ALA A 254 -15.75 -9.28 -10.26
C ALA A 254 -14.59 -8.61 -9.49
N PHE A 255 -13.74 -9.41 -8.84
CA PHE A 255 -12.52 -8.94 -8.20
C PHE A 255 -11.40 -9.97 -8.37
N ASN A 256 -10.22 -9.50 -8.78
CA ASN A 256 -8.97 -10.26 -8.86
C ASN A 256 -7.83 -9.39 -8.35
N PRO A 257 -7.10 -9.79 -7.29
CA PRO A 257 -5.93 -9.05 -6.84
C PRO A 257 -4.93 -8.87 -7.98
N CYS A 258 -4.28 -7.71 -8.01
CA CYS A 258 -3.42 -7.29 -9.11
C CYS A 258 -1.97 -7.16 -8.64
N ASN A 259 -1.08 -7.99 -9.13
CA ASN A 259 0.36 -7.82 -8.97
C ASN A 259 0.82 -6.57 -9.71
N SER A 260 1.80 -5.86 -9.15
CA SER A 260 2.52 -4.86 -9.93
C SER A 260 3.36 -5.51 -11.02
N ALA A 261 3.76 -4.72 -12.03
CA ALA A 261 4.70 -5.21 -13.05
C ALA A 261 6.05 -5.62 -12.44
N CYS A 262 6.50 -4.95 -11.37
CA CYS A 262 7.71 -5.34 -10.64
C CYS A 262 7.54 -6.75 -10.06
N GLN A 263 6.45 -6.99 -9.34
CA GLN A 263 6.17 -8.32 -8.79
C GLN A 263 6.03 -9.39 -9.88
N ARG A 264 5.49 -9.02 -11.05
CA ARG A 264 5.27 -9.99 -12.12
C ARG A 264 6.55 -10.41 -12.85
N TYR A 265 7.47 -9.47 -13.06
CA TYR A 265 8.64 -9.68 -13.93
C TYR A 265 9.98 -9.68 -13.21
N HIS A 266 10.05 -9.14 -11.99
CA HIS A 266 11.26 -9.04 -11.18
C HIS A 266 12.46 -8.45 -11.94
N SER A 267 12.21 -7.47 -12.82
CA SER A 267 13.25 -6.83 -13.61
C SER A 267 13.50 -5.40 -13.18
N ASP A 268 14.74 -4.95 -13.35
CA ASP A 268 15.19 -3.60 -13.00
C ASP A 268 14.33 -2.50 -13.60
N GLN A 269 13.82 -2.69 -14.81
CA GLN A 269 12.97 -1.72 -15.49
C GLN A 269 11.63 -1.52 -14.78
N TYR A 270 11.04 -2.58 -14.22
CA TYR A 270 9.74 -2.49 -13.56
C TYR A 270 9.86 -2.18 -12.08
N CYS A 271 10.95 -2.62 -11.45
CA CYS A 271 11.23 -2.40 -10.03
C CYS A 271 12.01 -1.12 -9.76
N CYS A 272 12.45 -0.40 -10.79
CA CYS A 272 13.30 0.79 -10.69
C CYS A 272 14.62 0.53 -9.94
N THR A 273 15.21 -0.65 -10.13
CA THR A 273 16.48 -1.05 -9.50
C THR A 273 17.65 -0.96 -10.50
N GLY A 274 18.88 -1.08 -9.99
CA GLY A 274 20.11 -1.02 -10.78
C GLY A 274 20.24 0.29 -11.55
N ALA A 275 20.36 0.23 -12.88
CA ALA A 275 20.49 1.42 -13.72
C ALA A 275 19.26 2.35 -13.69
N ASN A 276 18.11 1.87 -13.18
CA ASN A 276 16.87 2.63 -13.11
C ASN A 276 16.63 3.29 -11.73
N GLU A 277 17.53 3.10 -10.75
CA GLU A 277 17.40 3.67 -9.40
C GLU A 277 17.48 5.18 -9.39
N ALA A 278 18.27 5.76 -10.28
CA ALA A 278 18.42 7.21 -10.33
C ALA A 278 17.07 7.87 -10.66
N ARG A 279 16.75 8.93 -9.92
CA ARG A 279 15.53 9.71 -10.10
C ARG A 279 15.37 10.16 -11.56
N GLY A 280 14.23 9.82 -12.17
CA GLY A 280 13.92 10.13 -13.56
C GLY A 280 14.40 9.08 -14.56
N SER A 281 15.20 8.10 -14.15
CA SER A 281 15.62 6.99 -15.00
C SER A 281 14.53 5.93 -15.14
N CYS A 282 13.68 5.75 -14.12
CA CYS A 282 12.56 4.82 -14.18
C CYS A 282 11.31 5.48 -14.74
N GLN A 283 10.70 4.88 -15.77
CA GLN A 283 9.54 5.44 -16.46
C GLN A 283 8.24 4.69 -16.12
N PRO A 284 7.08 5.37 -16.12
CA PRO A 284 5.79 4.70 -15.92
C PRO A 284 5.56 3.58 -16.94
N ASN A 285 5.31 2.37 -16.44
CA ASN A 285 5.04 1.18 -17.23
C ASN A 285 3.52 0.99 -17.45
N TYR A 286 3.13 -0.08 -18.17
CA TYR A 286 1.73 -0.33 -18.52
C TYR A 286 0.85 -0.62 -17.29
N TYR A 287 1.37 -1.34 -16.28
CA TYR A 287 0.68 -1.53 -15.01
C TYR A 287 0.52 -0.20 -14.27
N SER A 288 1.60 0.58 -14.13
CA SER A 288 1.55 1.81 -13.34
C SER A 288 0.61 2.85 -13.94
N LYS A 289 0.57 2.96 -15.28
CA LYS A 289 -0.43 3.77 -16.00
C LYS A 289 -1.86 3.29 -15.75
N ALA A 290 -2.09 1.98 -15.76
CA ALA A 290 -3.40 1.41 -15.46
C ALA A 290 -3.81 1.67 -14.01
N ALA A 291 -2.93 1.44 -13.04
CA ALA A 291 -3.14 1.73 -11.63
C ALA A 291 -3.43 3.22 -11.38
N LYS A 292 -2.64 4.12 -11.97
CA LYS A 292 -2.87 5.56 -11.85
C LYS A 292 -4.22 6.01 -12.43
N SER A 293 -4.73 5.31 -13.45
CA SER A 293 -6.04 5.62 -14.06
C SER A 293 -7.22 5.35 -13.12
N ILE A 294 -7.07 4.41 -12.17
CA ILE A 294 -8.11 4.07 -11.20
C ILE A 294 -7.91 4.70 -9.82
N CYS A 295 -6.67 5.00 -9.44
CA CYS A 295 -6.33 5.64 -8.17
C CYS A 295 -5.33 6.77 -8.43
N PRO A 296 -5.81 7.95 -8.88
CA PRO A 296 -4.95 9.08 -9.25
C PRO A 296 -4.02 9.57 -8.13
N ASP A 297 -4.51 9.54 -6.89
CA ASP A 297 -3.76 10.02 -5.71
C ASP A 297 -2.79 8.99 -5.12
N ALA A 298 -2.78 7.74 -5.63
CA ALA A 298 -1.92 6.68 -5.12
C ALA A 298 -0.62 6.54 -5.92
N TYR A 299 0.47 6.14 -5.25
CA TYR A 299 1.70 5.73 -5.93
C TYR A 299 1.44 4.50 -6.81
N SER A 300 1.87 4.54 -8.06
CA SER A 300 1.69 3.45 -9.01
C SER A 300 2.99 2.72 -9.37
N PHE A 301 4.14 3.33 -9.09
CA PHE A 301 5.49 2.79 -9.24
C PHE A 301 6.47 3.58 -8.34
N PRO A 302 7.71 3.10 -8.09
CA PRO A 302 8.62 3.68 -7.09
C PRO A 302 8.89 5.19 -7.24
N GLN A 303 9.07 5.70 -8.46
CA GLN A 303 9.42 7.12 -8.69
C GLN A 303 8.19 8.01 -9.00
N ASP A 304 6.99 7.62 -8.56
CA ASP A 304 5.72 8.36 -8.74
C ASP A 304 5.54 9.51 -7.72
N ASP A 305 6.60 10.28 -7.46
CA ASP A 305 6.73 11.07 -6.23
C ASP A 305 6.01 12.43 -6.22
N GLN A 306 6.02 13.18 -7.33
CA GLN A 306 5.44 14.53 -7.34
C GLN A 306 3.91 14.55 -7.35
N SER A 307 3.25 13.42 -7.60
CA SER A 307 1.79 13.33 -7.78
C SER A 307 1.05 12.45 -6.76
N SER A 308 1.74 11.94 -5.73
CA SER A 308 1.17 10.86 -4.88
C SER A 308 1.45 10.96 -3.38
N THR A 309 2.35 11.86 -2.93
CA THR A 309 2.64 12.04 -1.48
C THR A 309 1.80 13.14 -0.86
N PHE A 310 1.24 12.90 0.33
CA PHE A 310 0.63 13.95 1.16
C PHE A 310 1.62 14.41 2.22
N ILE A 311 1.66 15.73 2.46
CA ILE A 311 2.61 16.37 3.38
C ILE A 311 1.83 17.27 4.33
N VAL A 312 2.00 17.05 5.63
CA VAL A 312 1.30 17.80 6.68
C VAL A 312 2.25 18.09 7.84
N PRO A 313 1.96 19.07 8.72
CA PRO A 313 2.67 19.22 9.98
C PRO A 313 2.66 17.93 10.81
N LYS A 314 3.75 17.65 11.54
CA LYS A 314 3.84 16.43 12.35
C LYS A 314 2.86 16.41 13.54
N GLY A 315 2.61 15.20 14.06
CA GLY A 315 1.78 14.97 15.24
C GLY A 315 0.32 14.61 14.96
N ALA A 316 -0.03 14.36 13.71
CA ALA A 316 -1.35 13.86 13.34
C ALA A 316 -1.53 12.40 13.75
N GLU A 317 -2.76 12.03 14.11
CA GLU A 317 -3.20 10.65 14.15
C GLU A 317 -3.88 10.30 12.83
N TYR A 318 -4.06 9.00 12.55
CA TYR A 318 -4.65 8.58 11.28
C TYR A 318 -5.63 7.42 11.46
N GLN A 319 -6.71 7.45 10.68
CA GLN A 319 -7.50 6.25 10.42
C GLN A 319 -7.04 5.64 9.11
N VAL A 320 -6.83 4.32 9.11
CA VAL A 320 -6.60 3.52 7.91
C VAL A 320 -7.81 2.62 7.74
N ILE A 321 -8.60 2.91 6.71
CA ILE A 321 -9.91 2.30 6.47
C ILE A 321 -9.80 1.38 5.27
N PHE A 322 -10.00 0.09 5.51
CA PHE A 322 -10.11 -0.92 4.44
C PHE A 322 -11.55 -0.97 3.92
N CYS A 323 -11.71 -1.03 2.60
CA CYS A 323 -13.01 -0.99 1.92
C CYS A 323 -13.88 0.23 2.31
N PRO A 324 -13.38 1.48 2.18
CA PRO A 324 -14.14 2.69 2.54
C PRO A 324 -15.41 2.90 1.70
N GLY A 325 -15.64 2.08 0.67
CA GLY A 325 -16.68 2.29 -0.33
C GLY A 325 -16.41 3.53 -1.20
N GLY A 326 -17.39 3.89 -2.03
CA GLY A 326 -17.35 5.14 -2.78
C GLY A 326 -16.45 5.08 -4.01
N ARG A 327 -15.64 6.11 -4.22
CA ARG A 327 -14.80 6.28 -5.41
C ARG A 327 -13.40 6.71 -5.01
N SER A 328 -12.42 6.41 -5.85
CA SER A 328 -11.06 6.93 -5.67
C SER A 328 -11.07 8.46 -5.68
N THR A 329 -10.20 9.04 -4.87
CA THR A 329 -10.00 10.49 -4.82
C THR A 329 -9.11 10.98 -5.96
N ASN A 330 -9.26 12.25 -6.29
CA ASN A 330 -8.46 12.96 -7.30
C ASN A 330 -7.99 14.32 -6.76
N ILE A 331 -7.58 14.33 -5.49
CA ILE A 331 -7.20 15.50 -4.70
C ILE A 331 -5.96 16.19 -5.28
N ILE A 332 -4.97 15.41 -5.69
CA ILE A 332 -3.68 15.95 -6.12
C ILE A 332 -3.83 16.64 -7.48
N ALA A 333 -4.64 16.07 -8.38
CA ALA A 333 -4.91 16.69 -9.68
C ALA A 333 -5.86 17.90 -9.59
N SER A 334 -6.67 18.02 -8.53
CA SER A 334 -7.57 19.17 -8.33
C SER A 334 -6.90 20.39 -7.70
N ASN A 335 -5.60 20.31 -7.37
CA ASN A 335 -4.80 21.36 -6.72
C ASN A 335 -5.37 21.83 -5.36
N LYS A 336 -6.04 20.94 -4.61
CA LYS A 336 -6.52 21.23 -3.24
C LYS A 336 -5.46 21.05 -2.14
N LYS A 337 -4.18 20.93 -2.51
CA LYS A 337 -3.03 20.79 -1.59
C LYS A 337 -2.61 22.12 -0.96
#